data_AF-A0A2A5VP27-F1
#
_entry.id   AF-A0A2A5VP27-F1
#
_cell.length_a   1.000
_cell.length_b   1.000
_cell.length_c   1.000
_cell.angle_alpha   90.00
_cell.angle_beta   90.00
_cell.angle_gamma   90.00
#
_symmetry.space_group_name_H-M   'P 1'
#
loop_
_entity.id
_entity.type
_entity.pdbx_description
1 polymer ?
#
loop_
_entity_poly.entity_id
_entity_poly.type
_entity_poly.pdbx_seq_one_letter_code
_entity_poly.pdbx_strand_id
1 'polypeptide(L)'
;MLRVLFAHGFEGSPTGSKPTYMREALGWDVTAPKMSELGWSIANQTEVLIHHLDEGEFDLIVGSSMGGLAAANASAIRPQMKTRLLLIAPAFGLAENWEGMEETGRSAWKTTGERRYTGFELDIILPWEFMESAEKMSWPIPAHPTAIMHGKYDEVVPISYSRKVAEDCENVILHEIDDSHRMKKSMRFIQEVVSNLIHGTEISSFEMPEDDDSDSSSGGKLEEPEELSQEVGEIEDEGGIEEEQPDIEKLEAEMKELKAEIEKKKVAIEESKIEVLSEQNVLEEVDLEEEKERMTIEASDAMIKAEEVVELARKEADEAAKRAEEEESEADEARLIAEIEEDEAKEAKAEAEAAKRRLDEAVRKAKMAGENAEQFTDEIEKEKREELVLERIGQRRGDLDWTKIGANFQGKDPDDLTMINGIDELTEKKLNSLGIFTYEQISRFDSEISKMVNDSLELLPGKVEDFVWTKQAITMLELKGVDKSSRKMEDDDSVIANLSAAQIKWAQIGKAGDRKSDDLTLIKGVDAETQKKLKVLGIRTFDQISRMDKETAEAVNGALGLVPGRVTKMMWPEQAKTLNKG
;
A
#
# COMPACT_ATOMS: atom_id res chain seq x y z
N MET A 1 -36.23 8.16 2.84
CA MET A 1 -35.14 7.19 2.59
C MET A 1 -34.09 7.95 1.79
N LEU A 2 -32.81 7.85 2.15
CA LEU A 2 -31.76 8.62 1.47
C LEU A 2 -31.36 7.89 0.18
N ARG A 3 -31.43 8.55 -0.98
CA ARG A 3 -30.97 8.02 -2.27
C ARG A 3 -29.48 8.25 -2.42
N VAL A 4 -28.72 7.17 -2.58
CA VAL A 4 -27.26 7.18 -2.52
C VAL A 4 -26.67 6.54 -3.78
N LEU A 5 -25.84 7.30 -4.49
CA LEU A 5 -24.98 6.78 -5.56
C LEU A 5 -23.61 6.44 -4.97
N PHE A 6 -23.24 5.16 -4.91
CA PHE A 6 -21.97 4.71 -4.32
C PHE A 6 -20.92 4.36 -5.40
N ALA A 7 -19.86 5.17 -5.47
CA ALA A 7 -18.68 4.95 -6.31
C ALA A 7 -17.61 4.15 -5.56
N HIS A 8 -17.33 2.93 -6.01
CA HIS A 8 -16.34 2.06 -5.39
C HIS A 8 -14.89 2.40 -5.79
N GLY A 9 -13.92 1.97 -4.98
CA GLY A 9 -12.50 2.14 -5.28
C GLY A 9 -12.02 1.28 -6.46
N PHE A 10 -10.72 1.38 -6.79
CA PHE A 10 -10.13 0.68 -7.95
C PHE A 10 -10.29 -0.86 -7.87
N GLU A 11 -9.85 -1.49 -6.77
CA GLU A 11 -10.17 -2.89 -6.45
C GLU A 11 -11.53 -3.06 -5.73
N GLY A 12 -12.47 -2.15 -5.98
CA GLY A 12 -13.80 -2.17 -5.38
C GLY A 12 -14.82 -2.97 -6.18
N SER A 13 -15.99 -3.19 -5.58
CA SER A 13 -17.15 -3.78 -6.27
C SER A 13 -18.47 -3.17 -5.80
N PRO A 14 -19.55 -3.26 -6.60
CA PRO A 14 -20.92 -2.90 -6.20
C PRO A 14 -21.43 -3.56 -4.90
N THR A 15 -20.88 -4.73 -4.56
CA THR A 15 -21.26 -5.56 -3.41
C THR A 15 -20.27 -5.46 -2.23
N GLY A 16 -19.29 -4.56 -2.31
CA GLY A 16 -18.27 -4.38 -1.27
C GLY A 16 -18.84 -3.97 0.09
N SER A 17 -18.02 -4.03 1.15
CA SER A 17 -18.50 -3.83 2.52
C SER A 17 -19.11 -2.45 2.79
N LYS A 18 -18.65 -1.39 2.10
CA LYS A 18 -19.15 -0.02 2.26
C LYS A 18 -20.60 0.17 1.74
N PRO A 19 -20.93 -0.12 0.46
CA PRO A 19 -22.31 0.01 -0.03
C PRO A 19 -23.26 -0.98 0.66
N THR A 20 -22.78 -2.18 1.00
CA THR A 20 -23.56 -3.17 1.76
C THR A 20 -23.88 -2.66 3.18
N TYR A 21 -22.93 -2.07 3.90
CA TYR A 21 -23.18 -1.43 5.21
C TYR A 21 -24.21 -0.29 5.11
N MET A 22 -24.12 0.58 4.11
CA MET A 22 -25.07 1.67 3.91
C MET A 22 -26.50 1.16 3.61
N ARG A 23 -26.62 0.06 2.86
CA ARG A 23 -27.91 -0.57 2.54
C ARG A 23 -28.52 -1.30 3.75
N GLU A 24 -27.73 -2.14 4.41
CA GLU A 24 -28.21 -3.09 5.42
C GLU A 24 -28.24 -2.52 6.84
N ALA A 25 -27.24 -1.72 7.23
CA ALA A 25 -27.15 -1.16 8.58
C ALA A 25 -27.74 0.26 8.70
N LEU A 26 -27.64 1.09 7.64
CA LEU A 26 -28.17 2.46 7.64
C LEU A 26 -29.54 2.59 6.96
N GLY A 27 -30.01 1.56 6.25
CA GLY A 27 -31.30 1.56 5.57
C GLY A 27 -31.40 2.57 4.42
N TRP A 28 -30.30 2.83 3.73
CA TRP A 28 -30.23 3.76 2.59
C TRP A 28 -30.54 3.05 1.27
N ASP A 29 -31.03 3.83 0.30
CA ASP A 29 -31.32 3.37 -1.06
C ASP A 29 -30.05 3.47 -1.91
N VAL A 30 -29.23 2.41 -1.90
CA VAL A 30 -27.86 2.43 -2.42
C VAL A 30 -27.75 1.79 -3.81
N THR A 31 -27.72 2.65 -4.83
CA THR A 31 -27.28 2.31 -6.20
C THR A 31 -25.76 2.32 -6.23
N ALA A 32 -25.13 1.20 -6.60
CA ALA A 32 -23.68 1.09 -6.71
C ALA A 32 -23.32 0.55 -8.11
N PRO A 33 -22.95 1.40 -9.07
CA PRO A 33 -22.53 0.94 -10.41
C PRO A 33 -21.18 0.24 -10.37
N LYS A 34 -20.89 -0.54 -11.41
CA LYS A 34 -19.55 -1.07 -11.65
C LYS A 34 -18.68 0.04 -12.25
N MET A 35 -17.80 0.64 -11.47
CA MET A 35 -17.00 1.80 -11.92
C MET A 35 -16.19 1.50 -13.18
N SER A 36 -15.67 0.27 -13.33
CA SER A 36 -14.91 -0.18 -14.51
C SER A 36 -15.78 -0.74 -15.64
N GLU A 37 -16.97 -0.17 -15.85
CA GLU A 37 -17.87 -0.51 -16.97
C GLU A 37 -17.41 0.12 -18.29
N LEU A 38 -17.11 1.43 -18.30
CA LEU A 38 -16.64 2.15 -19.48
C LEU A 38 -15.11 2.09 -19.68
N GLY A 39 -14.38 1.55 -18.71
CA GLY A 39 -12.92 1.45 -18.69
C GLY A 39 -12.34 1.75 -17.32
N TRP A 40 -11.02 1.69 -17.19
CA TRP A 40 -10.35 1.83 -15.88
C TRP A 40 -9.89 3.25 -15.54
N SER A 41 -9.84 4.16 -16.52
CA SER A 41 -9.32 5.52 -16.33
C SER A 41 -10.22 6.35 -15.41
N ILE A 42 -9.67 7.40 -14.79
CA ILE A 42 -10.50 8.27 -13.94
C ILE A 42 -11.55 9.01 -14.77
N ALA A 43 -11.29 9.28 -16.05
CA ALA A 43 -12.29 9.81 -16.97
C ALA A 43 -13.43 8.80 -17.18
N ASN A 44 -13.13 7.52 -17.48
CA ASN A 44 -14.18 6.51 -17.68
C ASN A 44 -15.03 6.30 -16.41
N GLN A 45 -14.37 6.23 -15.24
CA GLN A 45 -15.06 6.06 -13.95
C GLN A 45 -15.91 7.29 -13.58
N THR A 46 -15.49 8.49 -13.96
CA THR A 46 -16.29 9.72 -13.80
C THR A 46 -17.51 9.69 -14.72
N GLU A 47 -17.35 9.25 -15.98
CA GLU A 47 -18.46 9.17 -16.95
C GLU A 47 -19.53 8.16 -16.52
N VAL A 48 -19.15 7.02 -15.91
CA VAL A 48 -20.10 6.06 -15.31
C VAL A 48 -20.99 6.73 -14.26
N LEU A 49 -20.45 7.63 -13.43
CA LEU A 49 -21.27 8.37 -12.47
C LEU A 49 -22.14 9.42 -13.16
N ILE A 50 -21.61 10.14 -14.14
CA ILE A 50 -22.34 11.15 -14.91
C ILE A 50 -23.57 10.53 -15.60
N HIS A 51 -23.45 9.35 -16.22
CA HIS A 51 -24.60 8.63 -16.77
C HIS A 51 -25.70 8.38 -15.72
N HIS A 52 -25.33 7.86 -14.54
CA HIS A 52 -26.29 7.60 -13.47
C HIS A 52 -26.93 8.89 -12.92
N LEU A 53 -26.17 9.99 -12.85
CA LEU A 53 -26.61 11.30 -12.37
C LEU A 53 -27.52 12.03 -13.37
N ASP A 54 -27.33 11.80 -14.67
CA ASP A 54 -28.22 12.33 -15.71
C ASP A 54 -29.50 11.47 -15.85
N GLU A 55 -29.47 10.19 -15.48
CA GLU A 55 -30.64 9.28 -15.46
C GLU A 55 -31.46 9.35 -14.15
N GLY A 56 -30.89 9.76 -13.02
CA GLY A 56 -31.52 9.65 -11.70
C GLY A 56 -31.11 10.70 -10.67
N GLU A 57 -32.06 11.06 -9.81
CA GLU A 57 -31.83 11.97 -8.67
C GLU A 57 -31.23 11.24 -7.46
N PHE A 58 -30.08 11.72 -6.97
CA PHE A 58 -29.43 11.21 -5.75
C PHE A 58 -29.22 12.33 -4.72
N ASP A 59 -29.65 12.08 -3.48
CA ASP A 59 -29.58 13.03 -2.37
C ASP A 59 -28.14 13.16 -1.83
N LEU A 60 -27.35 12.10 -2.01
CA LEU A 60 -25.95 11.99 -1.63
C LEU A 60 -25.19 11.14 -2.68
N ILE A 61 -24.02 11.61 -3.12
CA ILE A 61 -23.01 10.78 -3.80
C ILE A 61 -21.97 10.37 -2.75
N VAL A 62 -21.66 9.09 -2.66
CA VAL A 62 -20.59 8.56 -1.80
C VAL A 62 -19.51 7.96 -2.68
N GLY A 63 -18.25 8.35 -2.50
CA GLY A 63 -17.14 7.75 -3.24
C GLY A 63 -16.00 7.33 -2.32
N SER A 64 -15.37 6.18 -2.57
CA SER A 64 -14.21 5.74 -1.78
C SER A 64 -12.99 5.46 -2.65
N SER A 65 -11.79 5.85 -2.19
CA SER A 65 -10.55 5.72 -2.97
C SER A 65 -10.69 6.40 -4.35
N MET A 66 -10.37 5.71 -5.44
CA MET A 66 -10.56 6.20 -6.81
C MET A 66 -12.02 6.58 -7.14
N GLY A 67 -13.01 5.91 -6.55
CA GLY A 67 -14.42 6.31 -6.65
C GLY A 67 -14.72 7.64 -5.95
N GLY A 68 -13.93 8.00 -4.93
CA GLY A 68 -13.96 9.32 -4.30
C GLY A 68 -13.46 10.41 -5.25
N LEU A 69 -12.36 10.15 -5.97
CA LEU A 69 -11.87 11.04 -7.01
C LEU A 69 -12.90 11.19 -8.16
N ALA A 70 -13.56 10.10 -8.55
CA ALA A 70 -14.58 10.11 -9.61
C ALA A 70 -15.81 10.93 -9.18
N ALA A 71 -16.26 10.78 -7.94
CA ALA A 71 -17.36 11.56 -7.38
C ALA A 71 -17.03 13.07 -7.31
N ALA A 72 -15.80 13.42 -6.93
CA ALA A 72 -15.34 14.81 -6.91
C ALA A 72 -15.23 15.42 -8.32
N ASN A 73 -14.79 14.66 -9.32
CA ASN A 73 -14.80 15.11 -10.72
C ASN A 73 -16.23 15.25 -11.28
N ALA A 74 -17.11 14.27 -11.04
CA ALA A 74 -18.50 14.34 -11.49
C ALA A 74 -19.24 15.55 -10.87
N SER A 75 -18.95 15.84 -9.60
CA SER A 75 -19.38 17.06 -8.89
C SER A 75 -18.96 18.34 -9.62
N ALA A 76 -17.68 18.47 -9.96
CA ALA A 76 -17.14 19.63 -10.69
C ALA A 76 -17.73 19.78 -12.12
N ILE A 77 -18.04 18.66 -12.78
CA ILE A 77 -18.57 18.62 -14.15
C ILE A 77 -20.10 18.85 -14.20
N ARG A 78 -20.82 18.58 -13.12
CA ARG A 78 -22.28 18.75 -12.99
C ARG A 78 -22.66 19.67 -11.81
N PRO A 79 -22.16 20.92 -11.72
CA PRO A 79 -22.38 21.83 -10.57
C PRO A 79 -23.83 22.31 -10.38
N GLN A 80 -24.75 21.87 -11.24
CA GLN A 80 -26.17 22.26 -11.24
C GLN A 80 -27.03 21.31 -10.36
N MET A 81 -26.46 20.21 -9.87
CA MET A 81 -27.22 19.15 -9.19
C MET A 81 -27.58 19.52 -7.75
N LYS A 82 -28.64 18.90 -7.23
CA LYS A 82 -29.10 19.09 -5.85
C LYS A 82 -28.66 17.93 -4.97
N THR A 83 -27.35 17.73 -4.88
CA THR A 83 -26.73 16.62 -4.17
C THR A 83 -25.65 17.08 -3.18
N ARG A 84 -25.05 16.14 -2.46
CA ARG A 84 -23.97 16.30 -1.48
C ARG A 84 -22.93 15.21 -1.70
N LEU A 85 -21.72 15.36 -1.17
CA LEU A 85 -20.65 14.39 -1.34
C LEU A 85 -20.11 13.86 0.00
N LEU A 86 -19.97 12.54 0.10
CA LEU A 86 -19.15 11.88 1.12
C LEU A 86 -17.97 11.19 0.44
N LEU A 87 -16.76 11.65 0.72
CA LEU A 87 -15.53 11.11 0.12
C LEU A 87 -14.74 10.35 1.18
N ILE A 88 -14.58 9.03 1.00
CA ILE A 88 -13.98 8.13 2.00
C ILE A 88 -12.58 7.68 1.53
N ALA A 89 -11.56 8.31 2.09
CA ALA A 89 -10.16 8.25 1.65
C ALA A 89 -10.02 8.48 0.13
N PRO A 90 -10.47 9.64 -0.40
CA PRO A 90 -10.46 9.92 -1.84
C PRO A 90 -9.03 9.94 -2.39
N ALA A 91 -8.83 9.27 -3.54
CA ALA A 91 -7.54 9.19 -4.21
C ALA A 91 -7.21 10.46 -5.01
N PHE A 92 -7.19 11.62 -4.35
CA PHE A 92 -6.55 12.83 -4.89
C PHE A 92 -5.06 12.57 -5.16
N GLY A 93 -4.43 13.36 -6.03
CA GLY A 93 -3.02 13.15 -6.40
C GLY A 93 -2.73 11.81 -7.09
N LEU A 94 -3.73 11.24 -7.81
CA LEU A 94 -3.64 9.92 -8.43
C LEU A 94 -2.48 9.79 -9.43
N ALA A 95 -2.16 10.86 -10.17
CA ALA A 95 -1.02 10.86 -11.10
C ALA A 95 0.33 10.79 -10.35
N GLU A 96 0.44 11.52 -9.24
CA GLU A 96 1.63 11.67 -8.42
C GLU A 96 1.93 10.43 -7.57
N ASN A 97 0.90 9.79 -7.02
CA ASN A 97 0.98 8.76 -5.99
C ASN A 97 0.65 7.33 -6.50
N TRP A 98 0.65 7.10 -7.82
CA TRP A 98 0.53 5.74 -8.36
C TRP A 98 1.84 4.95 -8.23
N GLU A 99 1.76 3.65 -7.93
CA GLU A 99 2.94 2.85 -7.61
C GLU A 99 3.87 2.64 -8.82
N GLY A 100 5.18 2.79 -8.61
CA GLY A 100 6.19 2.70 -9.68
C GLY A 100 6.02 3.80 -10.74
N MET A 101 5.86 5.06 -10.29
CA MET A 101 5.74 6.28 -11.11
C MET A 101 7.05 7.06 -11.27
N GLU A 102 8.20 6.43 -11.02
CA GLU A 102 9.50 6.99 -11.44
C GLU A 102 9.46 7.42 -12.92
N GLU A 103 10.23 8.46 -13.26
CA GLU A 103 10.24 9.06 -14.61
C GLU A 103 10.54 8.02 -15.71
N THR A 104 11.36 7.01 -15.39
CA THR A 104 11.64 5.81 -16.18
C THR A 104 10.37 4.98 -16.45
N GLY A 105 9.57 4.71 -15.42
CA GLY A 105 8.34 3.92 -15.47
C GLY A 105 7.19 4.63 -16.22
N ARG A 106 7.05 5.95 -16.05
CA ARG A 106 6.14 6.76 -16.88
C ARG A 106 6.57 6.76 -18.35
N SER A 107 7.85 7.01 -18.63
CA SER A 107 8.39 7.04 -20.00
C SER A 107 8.23 5.70 -20.72
N ALA A 108 8.43 4.59 -20.01
CA ALA A 108 8.20 3.24 -20.55
C ALA A 108 6.72 3.00 -20.89
N TRP A 109 5.78 3.33 -19.98
CA TRP A 109 4.34 3.17 -20.24
C TRP A 109 3.87 4.08 -21.40
N LYS A 110 4.33 5.32 -21.46
CA LYS A 110 4.03 6.25 -22.55
C LYS A 110 4.55 5.78 -23.92
N THR A 111 5.64 5.02 -23.93
CA THR A 111 6.24 4.44 -25.16
C THR A 111 5.59 3.13 -25.59
N THR A 112 5.15 2.31 -24.64
CA THR A 112 4.45 1.03 -24.91
C THR A 112 2.96 1.20 -25.18
N GLY A 113 2.35 2.29 -24.69
CA GLY A 113 0.91 2.54 -24.77
C GLY A 113 0.08 1.76 -23.75
N GLU A 114 0.66 0.76 -23.07
CA GLU A 114 -0.01 -0.11 -22.13
C GLU A 114 0.91 -0.58 -20.98
N ARG A 115 0.35 -0.80 -19.78
CA ARG A 115 1.04 -1.36 -18.62
C ARG A 115 0.14 -2.37 -17.93
N ARG A 116 0.68 -3.53 -17.58
CA ARG A 116 -0.03 -4.50 -16.75
C ARG A 116 -0.10 -4.01 -15.30
N TYR A 117 -1.29 -4.08 -14.71
CA TYR A 117 -1.52 -4.00 -13.28
C TYR A 117 -1.91 -5.38 -12.76
N THR A 118 -1.26 -5.84 -11.70
CA THR A 118 -1.55 -7.10 -11.02
C THR A 118 -1.69 -6.83 -9.53
N GLY A 119 -2.94 -6.79 -9.03
CA GLY A 119 -3.31 -6.54 -7.64
C GLY A 119 -3.77 -7.81 -6.92
N PHE A 120 -4.71 -7.66 -5.97
CA PHE A 120 -5.23 -8.76 -5.16
C PHE A 120 -6.19 -9.68 -5.95
N GLU A 121 -7.12 -9.10 -6.71
CA GLU A 121 -8.10 -9.84 -7.53
C GLU A 121 -8.06 -9.42 -9.03
N LEU A 122 -7.25 -8.42 -9.39
CA LEU A 122 -7.15 -7.89 -10.76
C LEU A 122 -5.80 -8.25 -11.41
N ASP A 123 -5.82 -8.88 -12.58
CA ASP A 123 -4.70 -8.91 -13.53
C ASP A 123 -5.20 -8.33 -14.86
N ILE A 124 -4.89 -7.06 -15.09
CA ILE A 124 -5.46 -6.23 -16.15
C ILE A 124 -4.38 -5.45 -16.90
N ILE A 125 -4.70 -5.00 -18.12
CA ILE A 125 -3.84 -4.11 -18.91
C ILE A 125 -4.49 -2.73 -18.91
N LEU A 126 -3.74 -1.73 -18.41
CA LEU A 126 -4.15 -0.33 -18.36
C LEU A 126 -3.55 0.41 -19.57
N PRO A 127 -4.36 1.10 -20.40
CA PRO A 127 -3.86 1.94 -21.48
C PRO A 127 -3.16 3.20 -20.91
N TRP A 128 -2.30 3.83 -21.70
CA TRP A 128 -1.67 5.11 -21.32
C TRP A 128 -2.70 6.22 -21.02
N GLU A 129 -3.88 6.16 -21.63
CA GLU A 129 -5.04 7.03 -21.34
C GLU A 129 -5.46 7.01 -19.85
N PHE A 130 -5.15 5.94 -19.11
CA PHE A 130 -5.27 5.91 -17.65
C PHE A 130 -4.49 7.06 -17.00
N MET A 131 -3.21 7.21 -17.37
CA MET A 131 -2.35 8.29 -16.86
C MET A 131 -2.71 9.64 -17.45
N GLU A 132 -3.05 9.71 -18.74
CA GLU A 132 -3.47 10.98 -19.35
C GLU A 132 -4.78 11.52 -18.76
N SER A 133 -5.64 10.68 -18.19
CA SER A 133 -6.79 11.12 -17.41
C SER A 133 -6.39 11.51 -15.98
N ALA A 134 -5.53 10.75 -15.32
CA ALA A 134 -5.02 11.06 -13.98
C ALA A 134 -4.31 12.42 -13.93
N GLU A 135 -3.41 12.70 -14.88
CA GLU A 135 -2.68 13.98 -15.01
C GLU A 135 -3.62 15.21 -15.13
N LYS A 136 -4.86 15.01 -15.58
CA LYS A 136 -5.86 16.08 -15.78
C LYS A 136 -6.92 16.14 -14.68
N MET A 137 -7.13 15.06 -13.94
CA MET A 137 -8.31 14.86 -13.07
C MET A 137 -7.96 14.46 -11.63
N SER A 138 -6.69 14.51 -11.23
CA SER A 138 -6.23 14.19 -9.86
C SER A 138 -6.58 15.25 -8.79
N TRP A 139 -6.92 16.48 -9.21
CA TRP A 139 -7.18 17.62 -8.32
C TRP A 139 -8.46 18.39 -8.71
N PRO A 140 -9.65 17.76 -8.66
CA PRO A 140 -10.90 18.45 -8.90
C PRO A 140 -11.30 19.33 -7.71
N ILE A 141 -11.92 20.48 -8.00
CA ILE A 141 -12.59 21.33 -6.99
C ILE A 141 -14.07 20.88 -6.93
N PRO A 142 -14.53 20.26 -5.82
CA PRO A 142 -15.92 19.81 -5.73
C PRO A 142 -16.89 20.99 -5.71
N ALA A 143 -17.93 20.99 -6.54
CA ALA A 143 -18.89 22.09 -6.63
C ALA A 143 -20.06 22.03 -5.63
N HIS A 144 -20.18 20.95 -4.86
CA HIS A 144 -21.28 20.70 -3.93
C HIS A 144 -20.76 20.57 -2.48
N PRO A 145 -21.60 20.74 -1.45
CA PRO A 145 -21.19 20.52 -0.07
C PRO A 145 -20.62 19.11 0.13
N THR A 146 -19.39 19.04 0.64
CA THR A 146 -18.58 17.83 0.68
C THR A 146 -18.06 17.56 2.08
N ALA A 147 -18.23 16.34 2.57
CA ALA A 147 -17.49 15.83 3.73
C ALA A 147 -16.46 14.80 3.25
N ILE A 148 -15.19 14.96 3.65
CA ILE A 148 -14.14 13.97 3.47
C ILE A 148 -13.96 13.23 4.80
N MET A 149 -13.90 11.89 4.76
CA MET A 149 -13.45 11.06 5.87
C MET A 149 -12.12 10.41 5.46
N HIS A 150 -11.01 10.75 6.12
CA HIS A 150 -9.66 10.24 5.77
C HIS A 150 -8.95 9.64 6.98
N GLY A 151 -8.22 8.55 6.77
CA GLY A 151 -7.45 7.90 7.83
C GLY A 151 -6.12 8.61 8.09
N LYS A 152 -5.82 8.95 9.35
CA LYS A 152 -4.51 9.52 9.74
C LYS A 152 -3.34 8.58 9.42
N TYR A 153 -3.62 7.28 9.31
CA TYR A 153 -2.66 6.22 8.99
C TYR A 153 -2.98 5.55 7.64
N ASP A 154 -3.32 6.38 6.64
CA ASP A 154 -3.53 5.94 5.26
C ASP A 154 -2.20 5.77 4.51
N GLU A 155 -1.75 4.51 4.42
CA GLU A 155 -0.53 4.09 3.71
C GLU A 155 -0.69 4.04 2.17
N VAL A 156 -1.89 4.29 1.64
CA VAL A 156 -2.20 4.15 0.19
C VAL A 156 -2.43 5.52 -0.46
N VAL A 157 -3.08 6.45 0.24
CA VAL A 157 -3.27 7.83 -0.20
C VAL A 157 -2.91 8.78 0.96
N PRO A 158 -1.84 9.60 0.84
CA PRO A 158 -1.45 10.54 1.88
C PRO A 158 -2.59 11.49 2.29
N ILE A 159 -2.88 11.56 3.60
CA ILE A 159 -3.92 12.45 4.14
C ILE A 159 -3.69 13.93 3.81
N SER A 160 -2.43 14.33 3.60
CA SER A 160 -2.05 15.67 3.14
C SER A 160 -2.73 16.09 1.82
N TYR A 161 -3.10 15.14 0.96
CA TYR A 161 -3.83 15.44 -0.28
C TYR A 161 -5.29 15.83 -0.02
N SER A 162 -5.91 15.26 1.01
CA SER A 162 -7.26 15.64 1.45
C SER A 162 -7.25 16.91 2.30
N ARG A 163 -6.17 17.18 3.05
CA ARG A 163 -5.94 18.47 3.72
C ARG A 163 -5.90 19.61 2.70
N LYS A 164 -5.01 19.50 1.70
CA LYS A 164 -4.91 20.46 0.59
C LYS A 164 -6.27 20.75 -0.07
N VAL A 165 -7.06 19.73 -0.41
CA VAL A 165 -8.37 19.95 -1.06
C VAL A 165 -9.39 20.60 -0.12
N ALA A 166 -9.28 20.42 1.20
CA ALA A 166 -10.11 21.14 2.17
C ALA A 166 -9.64 22.58 2.41
N GLU A 167 -8.33 22.83 2.42
CA GLU A 167 -7.72 24.16 2.47
C GLU A 167 -8.07 25.00 1.22
N ASP A 168 -8.05 24.39 0.04
CA ASP A 168 -8.37 25.02 -1.25
C ASP A 168 -9.89 25.28 -1.46
N CYS A 169 -10.80 24.71 -0.64
CA CYS A 169 -12.25 24.68 -0.93
C CYS A 169 -13.16 24.93 0.30
N GLU A 170 -13.74 26.13 0.43
CA GLU A 170 -14.67 26.52 1.52
C GLU A 170 -15.87 25.57 1.75
N ASN A 171 -16.30 24.84 0.71
CA ASN A 171 -17.42 23.91 0.75
C ASN A 171 -17.04 22.45 1.08
N VAL A 172 -15.81 22.21 1.53
CA VAL A 172 -15.24 20.91 1.86
C VAL A 172 -14.87 20.85 3.35
N ILE A 173 -15.42 19.90 4.09
CA ILE A 173 -15.10 19.65 5.50
C ILE A 173 -14.29 18.34 5.60
N LEU A 174 -13.10 18.39 6.20
CA LEU A 174 -12.27 17.21 6.44
C LEU A 174 -12.46 16.65 7.85
N HIS A 175 -12.83 15.37 7.93
CA HIS A 175 -12.84 14.58 9.15
C HIS A 175 -11.65 13.60 9.13
N GLU A 176 -10.62 13.91 9.92
CA GLU A 176 -9.48 13.00 10.13
C GLU A 176 -9.79 11.96 11.21
N ILE A 177 -9.49 10.68 10.96
CA ILE A 177 -9.87 9.57 11.85
C ILE A 177 -8.70 8.60 12.05
N ASP A 178 -8.55 8.02 13.25
CA ASP A 178 -7.64 6.89 13.50
C ASP A 178 -8.15 5.61 12.80
N ASP A 179 -7.75 5.47 11.54
CA ASP A 179 -7.96 4.29 10.69
C ASP A 179 -6.95 4.31 9.53
N SER A 180 -6.92 3.25 8.74
CA SER A 180 -6.15 3.18 7.48
C SER A 180 -7.06 3.25 6.25
N HIS A 181 -6.50 3.23 5.04
CA HIS A 181 -7.20 3.43 3.76
C HIS A 181 -8.56 2.72 3.61
N ARG A 182 -8.70 1.51 4.15
CA ARG A 182 -9.96 0.75 4.03
C ARG A 182 -11.10 1.32 4.89
N MET A 183 -10.81 2.20 5.86
CA MET A 183 -11.75 2.92 6.75
C MET A 183 -12.73 1.97 7.45
N LYS A 184 -12.22 0.82 7.93
CA LYS A 184 -13.06 -0.29 8.45
C LYS A 184 -13.53 -0.06 9.88
N LYS A 185 -12.71 0.54 10.76
CA LYS A 185 -13.12 0.91 12.12
C LYS A 185 -14.13 2.05 12.09
N SER A 186 -13.97 2.94 11.12
CA SER A 186 -14.62 4.26 11.03
C SER A 186 -16.00 4.25 10.37
N MET A 187 -16.46 3.12 9.82
CA MET A 187 -17.77 3.04 9.13
C MET A 187 -18.94 3.50 10.01
N ARG A 188 -18.84 3.33 11.34
CA ARG A 188 -19.84 3.81 12.32
C ARG A 188 -20.10 5.32 12.27
N PHE A 189 -19.11 6.12 11.88
CA PHE A 189 -19.22 7.58 11.83
C PHE A 189 -19.88 8.10 10.54
N ILE A 190 -20.08 7.25 9.53
CA ILE A 190 -20.68 7.62 8.24
C ILE A 190 -22.06 8.23 8.41
N GLN A 191 -22.89 7.68 9.30
CA GLN A 191 -24.23 8.20 9.56
C GLN A 191 -24.21 9.60 10.19
N GLU A 192 -23.25 9.85 11.09
CA GLU A 192 -23.09 11.12 11.82
C GLU A 192 -22.58 12.22 10.90
N VAL A 193 -21.50 11.96 10.16
CA VAL A 193 -20.93 12.86 9.16
C VAL A 193 -21.96 13.24 8.10
N VAL A 194 -22.70 12.26 7.56
CA VAL A 194 -23.78 12.52 6.58
C VAL A 194 -24.96 13.26 7.20
N SER A 195 -25.28 13.01 8.47
CA SER A 195 -26.34 13.77 9.17
C SER A 195 -25.99 15.24 9.31
N ASN A 196 -24.75 15.56 9.68
CA ASN A 196 -24.27 16.94 9.76
C ASN A 196 -24.25 17.62 8.38
N LEU A 197 -23.70 16.92 7.37
CA LEU A 197 -23.67 17.42 5.97
C LEU A 197 -25.08 17.66 5.38
N ILE A 198 -26.09 16.90 5.81
CA ILE A 198 -27.48 17.08 5.37
C ILE A 198 -28.16 18.25 6.10
N HIS A 199 -28.03 18.32 7.44
CA HIS A 199 -28.84 19.21 8.27
C HIS A 199 -28.16 20.54 8.64
N GLY A 200 -26.86 20.70 8.38
CA GLY A 200 -26.13 21.94 8.68
C GLY A 200 -25.86 22.17 10.17
N THR A 201 -25.85 21.10 10.97
CA THR A 201 -25.52 21.15 12.40
C THR A 201 -24.01 21.20 12.60
N GLU A 202 -23.47 22.40 12.77
CA GLU A 202 -22.16 22.60 13.38
C GLU A 202 -22.16 22.02 14.80
N ILE A 203 -21.19 21.17 15.09
CA ILE A 203 -20.84 20.74 16.44
C ILE A 203 -19.32 20.86 16.57
N SER A 204 -18.90 21.36 17.73
CA SER A 204 -17.53 21.58 18.23
C SER A 204 -16.43 20.69 17.63
N SER A 205 -15.23 21.26 17.55
CA SER A 205 -13.98 20.51 17.40
C SER A 205 -13.92 19.32 18.37
N PHE A 206 -13.38 18.20 17.87
CA PHE A 206 -13.26 16.95 18.62
C PHE A 206 -11.94 16.92 19.38
N GLU A 207 -11.76 17.87 20.29
CA GLU A 207 -10.54 18.09 21.06
C GLU A 207 -10.69 17.56 22.50
N MET A 208 -9.66 16.84 22.95
CA MET A 208 -9.27 16.78 24.36
C MET A 208 -8.10 17.77 24.53
N PRO A 209 -7.97 18.46 25.68
CA PRO A 209 -7.28 19.73 25.73
C PRO A 209 -5.77 19.62 25.55
N GLU A 210 -5.22 20.57 24.80
CA GLU A 210 -3.83 21.01 24.89
C GLU A 210 -3.78 22.26 25.79
N ASP A 211 -2.69 22.47 26.52
CA ASP A 211 -2.49 23.65 27.37
C ASP A 211 -1.93 24.84 26.56
N ASP A 212 -2.31 26.05 26.99
CA ASP A 212 -2.09 27.34 26.30
C ASP A 212 -0.73 27.99 26.65
N ASP A 213 -0.02 28.53 25.65
CA ASP A 213 0.71 29.81 25.84
C ASP A 213 1.06 30.51 24.50
N SER A 214 0.26 31.54 24.17
CA SER A 214 0.63 32.98 24.05
C SER A 214 2.05 33.42 23.53
N ASP A 215 2.27 34.58 22.87
CA ASP A 215 1.44 35.58 22.13
C ASP A 215 2.35 36.60 21.37
N SER A 216 1.77 37.38 20.44
CA SER A 216 2.20 38.70 19.90
C SER A 216 3.37 38.76 18.89
N SER A 217 3.33 39.49 17.75
CA SER A 217 3.17 40.96 17.47
C SER A 217 4.41 41.80 17.87
N SER A 218 4.85 42.89 17.22
CA SER A 218 4.45 43.72 16.05
C SER A 218 5.70 44.57 15.63
N GLY A 219 5.79 45.50 14.66
CA GLY A 219 4.87 46.12 13.68
C GLY A 219 5.19 47.63 13.51
N GLY A 220 5.63 48.10 12.32
CA GLY A 220 6.12 49.49 12.15
C GLY A 220 6.37 49.95 10.69
N LYS A 221 6.53 51.27 10.47
CA LYS A 221 6.59 51.95 9.15
C LYS A 221 7.22 53.38 9.26
N LEU A 222 7.49 54.07 8.12
CA LEU A 222 7.78 55.53 7.91
C LEU A 222 9.27 55.95 7.95
N GLU A 223 9.78 57.07 7.35
CA GLU A 223 9.52 57.81 6.06
C GLU A 223 10.69 58.83 5.78
N GLU A 224 10.60 59.79 4.83
CA GLU A 224 11.71 60.56 4.17
C GLU A 224 11.86 62.09 4.56
N PRO A 225 12.95 62.86 4.24
CA PRO A 225 12.90 64.12 3.38
C PRO A 225 14.23 64.67 2.68
N GLU A 226 14.21 65.88 2.04
CA GLU A 226 15.11 66.51 0.98
C GLU A 226 16.01 67.77 1.38
N GLU A 227 16.74 68.65 0.60
CA GLU A 227 17.14 68.93 -0.85
C GLU A 227 18.36 69.97 -1.04
N LEU A 228 18.95 70.14 -2.27
CA LEU A 228 19.78 71.27 -2.90
C LEU A 228 21.20 71.72 -2.33
N SER A 229 22.09 72.62 -2.86
CA SER A 229 22.11 73.75 -3.90
C SER A 229 23.53 74.07 -4.57
N GLN A 230 23.88 75.33 -4.97
CA GLN A 230 25.01 75.81 -5.89
C GLN A 230 25.74 77.15 -5.41
N GLU A 231 26.68 77.94 -6.03
CA GLU A 231 27.33 78.15 -7.39
C GLU A 231 28.77 78.85 -7.35
N VAL A 232 29.26 79.63 -8.36
CA VAL A 232 30.73 79.94 -8.68
C VAL A 232 31.11 81.39 -9.26
N GLY A 233 32.36 81.96 -9.12
CA GLY A 233 32.95 83.23 -9.77
C GLY A 233 34.38 83.83 -9.33
N GLU A 234 35.01 84.88 -10.00
CA GLU A 234 36.47 85.42 -9.94
C GLU A 234 36.72 87.03 -9.92
N ILE A 235 37.85 87.86 -10.12
CA ILE A 235 39.35 87.89 -10.50
C ILE A 235 40.17 89.31 -10.36
N GLU A 236 41.56 89.40 -10.51
CA GLU A 236 42.57 90.53 -10.96
C GLU A 236 43.44 91.60 -10.09
N ASP A 237 44.33 92.50 -10.70
CA ASP A 237 45.69 93.14 -10.25
C ASP A 237 45.93 94.75 -10.41
N GLU A 238 47.03 95.60 -10.45
CA GLU A 238 48.59 95.69 -10.57
C GLU A 238 49.27 97.15 -10.25
N GLY A 239 50.64 97.45 -10.29
CA GLY A 239 51.32 98.84 -10.34
C GLY A 239 52.86 99.17 -9.92
N GLY A 240 53.53 100.33 -10.33
CA GLY A 240 54.97 100.84 -10.01
C GLY A 240 55.42 102.31 -10.54
N ILE A 241 56.65 103.00 -10.56
CA ILE A 241 58.10 103.08 -10.03
C ILE A 241 58.87 104.49 -10.37
N GLU A 242 60.16 104.85 -9.93
CA GLU A 242 61.35 105.60 -10.63
C GLU A 242 62.34 106.72 -9.98
N GLU A 243 63.47 107.21 -10.62
CA GLU A 243 64.86 107.66 -10.08
C GLU A 243 65.77 108.74 -10.89
N GLU A 244 67.04 109.19 -10.48
CA GLU A 244 68.31 109.58 -11.30
C GLU A 244 69.67 110.14 -10.62
N GLN A 245 70.80 110.47 -11.36
CA GLN A 245 72.28 110.46 -10.93
C GLN A 245 73.40 111.51 -11.47
N PRO A 246 74.77 111.39 -11.23
CA PRO A 246 75.84 112.47 -11.33
C PRO A 246 77.10 112.31 -12.29
N ASP A 247 78.35 112.68 -11.87
CA ASP A 247 79.61 112.91 -12.70
C ASP A 247 80.91 112.16 -12.22
N ILE A 248 81.99 112.11 -13.02
CA ILE A 248 82.73 110.84 -13.31
C ILE A 248 84.11 110.55 -12.67
N GLU A 249 85.16 111.39 -12.74
CA GLU A 249 86.58 110.91 -12.57
C GLU A 249 86.91 110.17 -11.24
N LYS A 250 86.18 110.47 -10.16
CA LYS A 250 86.39 109.81 -8.85
C LYS A 250 86.04 108.32 -8.88
N LEU A 251 85.13 107.91 -9.78
CA LEU A 251 84.62 106.55 -9.90
C LEU A 251 85.65 105.55 -10.45
N GLU A 252 86.71 105.95 -11.16
CA GLU A 252 87.68 104.98 -11.68
C GLU A 252 88.60 104.40 -10.60
N ALA A 253 89.05 105.24 -9.67
CA ALA A 253 89.83 104.80 -8.51
C ALA A 253 88.96 103.92 -7.59
N GLU A 254 87.75 104.38 -7.28
CA GLU A 254 86.75 103.65 -6.50
C GLU A 254 86.37 102.33 -7.19
N MET A 255 86.20 102.29 -8.52
CA MET A 255 85.96 101.04 -9.27
C MET A 255 87.09 100.02 -9.11
N LYS A 256 88.34 100.45 -8.98
CA LYS A 256 89.46 99.51 -8.86
C LYS A 256 89.54 98.89 -7.47
N GLU A 257 89.27 99.68 -6.44
CA GLU A 257 89.17 99.21 -5.05
C GLU A 257 87.91 98.35 -4.86
N LEU A 258 86.76 98.80 -5.36
CA LEU A 258 85.51 98.02 -5.46
C LEU A 258 85.71 96.71 -6.20
N LYS A 259 86.45 96.66 -7.32
CA LYS A 259 86.72 95.38 -8.03
C LYS A 259 87.50 94.40 -7.16
N ALA A 260 88.53 94.86 -6.45
CA ALA A 260 89.27 93.99 -5.52
C ALA A 260 88.40 93.54 -4.33
N GLU A 261 87.53 94.40 -3.83
CA GLU A 261 86.59 94.07 -2.75
C GLU A 261 85.47 93.13 -3.22
N ILE A 262 84.99 93.29 -4.46
CA ILE A 262 84.02 92.40 -5.13
C ILE A 262 84.63 91.03 -5.40
N GLU A 263 85.90 90.95 -5.84
CA GLU A 263 86.61 89.67 -6.01
C GLU A 263 86.71 88.93 -4.66
N LYS A 264 87.08 89.65 -3.59
CA LYS A 264 87.19 89.11 -2.24
C LYS A 264 85.82 88.71 -1.65
N LYS A 265 84.77 89.52 -1.89
CA LYS A 265 83.39 89.21 -1.52
C LYS A 265 82.84 88.03 -2.32
N LYS A 266 83.19 87.88 -3.61
CA LYS A 266 82.83 86.70 -4.41
C LYS A 266 83.39 85.41 -3.82
N VAL A 267 84.68 85.39 -3.46
CA VAL A 267 85.29 84.21 -2.82
C VAL A 267 84.58 83.87 -1.52
N ALA A 268 84.38 84.86 -0.64
CA ALA A 268 83.65 84.65 0.63
C ALA A 268 82.19 84.21 0.43
N ILE A 269 81.49 84.72 -0.59
CA ILE A 269 80.13 84.31 -0.95
C ILE A 269 80.14 82.85 -1.44
N GLU A 270 81.07 82.46 -2.30
CA GLU A 270 81.13 81.10 -2.84
C GLU A 270 81.56 80.08 -1.78
N GLU A 271 82.48 80.44 -0.88
CA GLU A 271 82.82 79.65 0.32
C GLU A 271 81.59 79.49 1.24
N SER A 272 80.89 80.59 1.56
CA SER A 272 79.66 80.52 2.39
C SER A 272 78.51 79.76 1.74
N LYS A 273 78.41 79.74 0.40
CA LYS A 273 77.44 78.91 -0.32
C LYS A 273 77.76 77.43 -0.18
N ILE A 274 79.04 77.05 -0.27
CA ILE A 274 79.45 75.64 -0.11
C ILE A 274 79.17 75.18 1.32
N GLU A 275 79.43 76.04 2.31
CA GLU A 275 79.09 75.80 3.72
C GLU A 275 77.57 75.64 3.90
N VAL A 276 76.76 76.61 3.48
CA VAL A 276 75.29 76.55 3.57
C VAL A 276 74.67 75.39 2.79
N LEU A 277 75.18 75.05 1.60
CA LEU A 277 74.71 73.88 0.85
C LEU A 277 75.06 72.56 1.55
N SER A 278 76.19 72.50 2.26
CA SER A 278 76.55 71.33 3.07
C SER A 278 75.68 71.20 4.33
N GLU A 279 75.35 72.31 4.99
CA GLU A 279 74.42 72.33 6.12
C GLU A 279 72.99 71.98 5.69
N GLN A 280 72.53 72.49 4.53
CA GLN A 280 71.21 72.17 3.97
C GLN A 280 71.08 70.69 3.60
N ASN A 281 72.07 70.09 2.93
CA ASN A 281 72.04 68.65 2.63
C ASN A 281 72.02 67.79 3.90
N VAL A 282 72.77 68.17 4.95
CA VAL A 282 72.78 67.43 6.22
C VAL A 282 71.44 67.58 6.97
N LEU A 283 70.78 68.73 6.87
CA LEU A 283 69.42 68.91 7.40
C LEU A 283 68.39 68.07 6.62
N GLU A 284 68.42 68.08 5.28
CA GLU A 284 67.54 67.20 4.49
C GLU A 284 67.80 65.70 4.74
N GLU A 285 69.05 65.26 4.89
CA GLU A 285 69.35 63.86 5.22
C GLU A 285 68.83 63.46 6.61
N VAL A 286 68.92 64.35 7.62
CA VAL A 286 68.39 64.10 8.98
C VAL A 286 66.87 64.13 9.01
N ASP A 287 66.21 65.12 8.40
CA ASP A 287 64.74 65.18 8.31
C ASP A 287 64.19 63.94 7.58
N LEU A 288 64.89 63.47 6.53
CA LEU A 288 64.55 62.23 5.82
C LEU A 288 64.89 60.95 6.60
N GLU A 289 65.73 60.96 7.63
CA GLU A 289 65.88 59.83 8.56
C GLU A 289 64.80 59.85 9.64
N GLU A 290 64.47 61.02 10.23
CA GLU A 290 63.36 61.14 11.19
C GLU A 290 61.99 60.80 10.56
N GLU A 291 61.74 61.19 9.31
CA GLU A 291 60.50 60.83 8.61
C GLU A 291 60.41 59.31 8.33
N LYS A 292 61.54 58.66 8.00
CA LYS A 292 61.60 57.21 7.84
C LYS A 292 61.38 56.49 9.17
N GLU A 293 61.98 56.96 10.27
CA GLU A 293 61.80 56.35 11.60
C GLU A 293 60.36 56.53 12.10
N ARG A 294 59.71 57.66 11.81
CA ARG A 294 58.26 57.83 12.03
C ARG A 294 57.44 56.82 11.24
N MET A 295 57.71 56.64 9.95
CA MET A 295 56.99 55.68 9.11
C MET A 295 57.20 54.22 9.55
N THR A 296 58.38 53.84 10.03
CA THR A 296 58.61 52.48 10.55
C THR A 296 57.96 52.25 11.91
N ILE A 297 57.90 53.26 12.79
CA ILE A 297 57.13 53.20 14.03
C ILE A 297 55.63 53.09 13.73
N GLU A 298 55.08 53.91 12.84
CA GLU A 298 53.66 53.85 12.46
C GLU A 298 53.29 52.51 11.80
N ALA A 299 54.15 51.94 10.96
CA ALA A 299 53.99 50.60 10.40
C ALA A 299 54.04 49.51 11.48
N SER A 300 54.93 49.62 12.47
CA SER A 300 54.99 48.69 13.61
C SER A 300 53.73 48.77 14.47
N ASP A 301 53.25 49.98 14.74
CA ASP A 301 52.03 50.25 15.50
C ASP A 301 50.76 49.76 14.78
N ALA A 302 50.77 49.78 13.44
CA ALA A 302 49.71 49.20 12.62
C ALA A 302 49.76 47.66 12.60
N MET A 303 50.96 47.06 12.58
CA MET A 303 51.14 45.61 12.69
C MET A 303 50.65 45.08 14.03
N ILE A 304 51.02 45.71 15.16
CA ILE A 304 50.58 45.28 16.50
C ILE A 304 49.04 45.30 16.60
N LYS A 305 48.39 46.37 16.13
CA LYS A 305 46.92 46.48 16.10
C LYS A 305 46.27 45.42 15.19
N ALA A 306 46.92 45.06 14.09
CA ALA A 306 46.46 43.97 13.22
C ALA A 306 46.62 42.58 13.89
N GLU A 307 47.71 42.34 14.62
CA GLU A 307 47.90 41.10 15.39
C GLU A 307 46.90 40.98 16.54
N GLU A 308 46.60 42.08 17.27
CA GLU A 308 45.55 42.10 18.30
C GLU A 308 44.15 41.76 17.74
N VAL A 309 43.80 42.32 16.57
CA VAL A 309 42.53 42.01 15.89
C VAL A 309 42.48 40.55 15.42
N VAL A 310 43.60 39.99 14.94
CA VAL A 310 43.70 38.58 14.55
C VAL A 310 43.63 37.65 15.76
N GLU A 311 44.21 38.02 16.91
CA GLU A 311 44.08 37.24 18.14
C GLU A 311 42.64 37.25 18.68
N LEU A 312 41.95 38.40 18.62
CA LEU A 312 40.55 38.52 19.02
C LEU A 312 39.64 37.66 18.12
N ALA A 313 39.74 37.83 16.80
CA ALA A 313 38.95 37.06 15.84
C ALA A 313 39.22 35.54 15.93
N ARG A 314 40.45 35.15 16.28
CA ARG A 314 40.78 33.75 16.55
C ARG A 314 40.11 33.22 17.82
N LYS A 315 40.09 33.99 18.90
CA LYS A 315 39.37 33.61 20.13
C LYS A 315 37.88 33.46 19.89
N GLU A 316 37.26 34.39 19.15
CA GLU A 316 35.85 34.30 18.76
C GLU A 316 35.58 33.05 17.90
N ALA A 317 36.50 32.69 16.99
CA ALA A 317 36.40 31.47 16.19
C ALA A 317 36.57 30.19 17.03
N ASP A 318 37.54 30.15 17.96
CA ASP A 318 37.77 29.02 18.86
C ASP A 318 36.57 28.83 19.83
N GLU A 319 35.96 29.92 20.32
CA GLU A 319 34.73 29.90 21.15
C GLU A 319 33.44 29.58 20.36
N ALA A 320 33.41 29.85 19.05
CA ALA A 320 32.32 29.42 18.17
C ALA A 320 32.44 27.92 17.84
N ALA A 321 33.65 27.44 17.53
CA ALA A 321 33.92 26.03 17.27
C ALA A 321 33.60 25.15 18.48
N LYS A 322 33.99 25.58 19.69
CA LYS A 322 33.67 24.85 20.92
C LYS A 322 32.16 24.76 21.19
N ARG A 323 31.39 25.81 20.90
CA ARG A 323 29.92 25.76 21.02
C ARG A 323 29.29 24.82 20.00
N ALA A 324 29.81 24.76 18.77
CA ALA A 324 29.35 23.80 17.78
C ALA A 324 29.67 22.34 18.18
N GLU A 325 30.83 22.08 18.79
CA GLU A 325 31.17 20.76 19.34
C GLU A 325 30.27 20.35 20.52
N GLU A 326 29.88 21.31 21.37
CA GLU A 326 28.90 21.09 22.45
C GLU A 326 27.48 20.83 21.90
N GLU A 327 27.03 21.61 20.90
CA GLU A 327 25.73 21.44 20.23
C GLU A 327 25.63 20.14 19.40
N GLU A 328 26.71 19.73 18.73
CA GLU A 328 26.81 18.44 18.02
C GLU A 328 26.76 17.26 19.01
N SER A 329 27.41 17.37 20.18
CA SER A 329 27.34 16.35 21.22
C SER A 329 25.94 16.22 21.84
N GLU A 330 25.24 17.34 22.12
CA GLU A 330 23.86 17.31 22.61
C GLU A 330 22.89 16.73 21.56
N ALA A 331 23.11 17.03 20.28
CA ALA A 331 22.32 16.47 19.18
C ALA A 331 22.51 14.96 19.00
N ASP A 332 23.74 14.43 19.16
CA ASP A 332 24.00 12.99 19.07
C ASP A 332 23.51 12.22 20.32
N GLU A 333 23.55 12.81 21.52
CA GLU A 333 22.86 12.23 22.69
C GLU A 333 21.34 12.18 22.49
N ALA A 334 20.74 13.25 21.96
CA ALA A 334 19.30 13.29 21.64
C ALA A 334 18.91 12.24 20.57
N ARG A 335 19.76 12.02 19.56
CA ARG A 335 19.58 10.96 18.56
C ARG A 335 19.64 9.57 19.19
N LEU A 336 20.58 9.33 20.12
CA LEU A 336 20.70 8.04 20.80
C LEU A 336 19.46 7.72 21.65
N ILE A 337 18.90 8.73 22.32
CA ILE A 337 17.63 8.59 23.07
C ILE A 337 16.48 8.27 22.11
N ALA A 338 16.36 8.98 21.00
CA ALA A 338 15.31 8.72 20.00
C ALA A 338 15.44 7.33 19.35
N GLU A 339 16.65 6.82 19.11
CA GLU A 339 16.89 5.46 18.60
C GLU A 339 16.46 4.38 19.61
N ILE A 340 16.72 4.61 20.91
CA ILE A 340 16.25 3.75 22.01
C ILE A 340 14.72 3.77 22.11
N GLU A 341 14.09 4.94 22.10
CA GLU A 341 12.61 5.06 22.11
C GLU A 341 11.96 4.42 20.88
N GLU A 342 12.58 4.51 19.70
CA GLU A 342 12.09 3.84 18.49
C GLU A 342 12.19 2.31 18.62
N ASP A 343 13.27 1.77 19.21
CA ASP A 343 13.42 0.32 19.44
C ASP A 343 12.51 -0.20 20.56
N GLU A 344 12.30 0.54 21.65
CA GLU A 344 11.28 0.20 22.67
C GLU A 344 9.87 0.22 22.06
N ALA A 345 9.56 1.19 21.19
CA ALA A 345 8.30 1.24 20.46
C ALA A 345 8.14 0.07 19.48
N LYS A 346 9.23 -0.40 18.83
CA LYS A 346 9.24 -1.62 18.01
C LYS A 346 8.98 -2.87 18.85
N GLU A 347 9.60 -3.01 20.02
CA GLU A 347 9.39 -4.16 20.91
C GLU A 347 7.95 -4.18 21.44
N ALA A 348 7.42 -3.05 21.92
CA ALA A 348 6.03 -2.93 22.36
C ALA A 348 5.03 -3.26 21.23
N LYS A 349 5.31 -2.82 19.99
CA LYS A 349 4.51 -3.15 18.80
C LYS A 349 4.58 -4.64 18.46
N ALA A 350 5.74 -5.27 18.61
CA ALA A 350 5.93 -6.70 18.40
C ALA A 350 5.23 -7.55 19.48
N GLU A 351 5.27 -7.15 20.75
CA GLU A 351 4.52 -7.82 21.80
C GLU A 351 3.00 -7.65 21.60
N ALA A 352 2.52 -6.46 21.23
CA ALA A 352 1.12 -6.24 20.90
C ALA A 352 0.65 -7.13 19.73
N GLU A 353 1.47 -7.29 18.68
CA GLU A 353 1.14 -8.21 17.59
C GLU A 353 1.17 -9.68 18.03
N ALA A 354 2.12 -10.07 18.89
CA ALA A 354 2.18 -11.42 19.47
C ALA A 354 0.96 -11.70 20.38
N ALA A 355 0.53 -10.74 21.18
CA ALA A 355 -0.69 -10.81 21.98
C ALA A 355 -1.94 -10.96 21.10
N LYS A 356 -2.03 -10.19 20.01
CA LYS A 356 -3.10 -10.33 19.01
C LYS A 356 -3.10 -11.71 18.34
N ARG A 357 -1.95 -12.22 17.90
CA ARG A 357 -1.83 -13.57 17.32
C ARG A 357 -2.26 -14.66 18.30
N ARG A 358 -1.95 -14.53 19.61
CA ARG A 358 -2.42 -15.43 20.67
C ARG A 358 -3.95 -15.35 20.85
N LEU A 359 -4.54 -14.15 20.78
CA LEU A 359 -5.99 -13.95 20.82
C LEU A 359 -6.68 -14.57 19.60
N ASP A 360 -6.17 -14.33 18.39
CA ASP A 360 -6.71 -14.91 17.14
C ASP A 360 -6.63 -16.45 17.16
N GLU A 361 -5.54 -17.03 17.71
CA GLU A 361 -5.42 -18.49 17.90
C GLU A 361 -6.42 -19.02 18.94
N ALA A 362 -6.64 -18.29 20.05
CA ALA A 362 -7.61 -18.66 21.08
C ALA A 362 -9.05 -18.58 20.55
N VAL A 363 -9.40 -17.53 19.79
CA VAL A 363 -10.69 -17.39 19.10
C VAL A 363 -10.87 -18.51 18.07
N ARG A 364 -9.85 -18.86 17.29
CA ARG A 364 -9.91 -20.00 16.36
C ARG A 364 -10.12 -21.33 17.08
N LYS A 365 -9.44 -21.56 18.21
CA LYS A 365 -9.63 -22.76 19.06
C LYS A 365 -11.05 -22.81 19.65
N ALA A 366 -11.57 -21.69 20.13
CA ALA A 366 -12.94 -21.60 20.65
C ALA A 366 -13.98 -21.84 19.53
N LYS A 367 -13.76 -21.29 18.33
CA LYS A 367 -14.64 -21.50 17.17
C LYS A 367 -14.66 -22.97 16.73
N MET A 368 -13.48 -23.59 16.55
CA MET A 368 -13.41 -25.03 16.23
C MET A 368 -14.01 -25.92 17.33
N ALA A 369 -13.91 -25.52 18.62
CA ALA A 369 -14.57 -26.23 19.72
C ALA A 369 -16.10 -26.08 19.70
N GLY A 370 -16.63 -24.94 19.24
CA GLY A 370 -18.06 -24.72 19.01
C GLY A 370 -18.58 -25.48 17.79
N GLU A 371 -17.88 -25.38 16.65
CA GLU A 371 -18.22 -26.06 15.40
C GLU A 371 -18.24 -27.60 15.58
N ASN A 372 -17.24 -28.15 16.28
CA ASN A 372 -17.23 -29.57 16.64
C ASN A 372 -18.38 -29.96 17.60
N ALA A 373 -18.86 -29.04 18.44
CA ALA A 373 -19.97 -29.31 19.35
C ALA A 373 -21.33 -29.27 18.62
N GLU A 374 -21.53 -28.32 17.71
CA GLU A 374 -22.73 -28.24 16.87
C GLU A 374 -22.84 -29.47 15.95
N GLN A 375 -21.74 -29.88 15.31
CA GLN A 375 -21.69 -31.12 14.53
C GLN A 375 -22.01 -32.36 15.37
N PHE A 376 -21.45 -32.48 16.58
CA PHE A 376 -21.81 -33.58 17.50
C PHE A 376 -23.29 -33.57 17.89
N THR A 377 -23.91 -32.40 18.08
CA THR A 377 -25.35 -32.34 18.38
C THR A 377 -26.22 -32.71 17.18
N ASP A 378 -25.87 -32.26 15.98
CA ASP A 378 -26.61 -32.58 14.75
C ASP A 378 -26.49 -34.06 14.36
N GLU A 379 -25.30 -34.67 14.53
CA GLU A 379 -25.11 -36.11 14.33
C GLU A 379 -25.90 -36.92 15.36
N ILE A 380 -25.83 -36.57 16.66
CA ILE A 380 -26.61 -37.25 17.71
C ILE A 380 -28.12 -37.08 17.50
N GLU A 381 -28.60 -35.94 16.98
CA GLU A 381 -30.01 -35.77 16.60
C GLU A 381 -30.38 -36.57 15.35
N LYS A 382 -29.51 -36.64 14.34
CA LYS A 382 -29.70 -37.46 13.14
C LYS A 382 -29.77 -38.94 13.49
N GLU A 383 -28.83 -39.46 14.28
CA GLU A 383 -28.83 -40.86 14.75
C GLU A 383 -30.12 -41.21 15.49
N LYS A 384 -30.58 -40.37 16.42
CA LYS A 384 -31.86 -40.58 17.13
C LYS A 384 -33.07 -40.56 16.20
N ARG A 385 -33.07 -39.69 15.19
CA ARG A 385 -34.15 -39.63 14.18
C ARG A 385 -34.13 -40.87 13.29
N GLU A 386 -32.96 -41.39 12.93
CA GLU A 386 -32.82 -42.67 12.21
C GLU A 386 -33.26 -43.85 13.07
N GLU A 387 -32.82 -43.95 14.33
CA GLU A 387 -33.21 -45.00 15.29
C GLU A 387 -34.74 -45.10 15.45
N LEU A 388 -35.43 -43.97 15.65
CA LEU A 388 -36.89 -43.91 15.75
C LEU A 388 -37.63 -44.31 14.45
N VAL A 389 -36.98 -44.14 13.29
CA VAL A 389 -37.51 -44.60 11.99
C VAL A 389 -37.29 -46.10 11.82
N LEU A 390 -36.12 -46.62 12.22
CA LEU A 390 -35.78 -48.05 12.17
C LEU A 390 -36.66 -48.87 13.14
N GLU A 391 -36.90 -48.37 14.37
CA GLU A 391 -37.80 -49.01 15.34
C GLU A 391 -39.23 -49.13 14.76
N ARG A 392 -39.79 -48.01 14.27
CA ARG A 392 -41.14 -47.98 13.68
C ARG A 392 -41.28 -48.93 12.49
N ILE A 393 -40.27 -48.98 11.63
CA ILE A 393 -40.28 -49.86 10.45
C ILE A 393 -40.11 -51.32 10.87
N GLY A 394 -39.25 -51.63 11.85
CA GLY A 394 -39.13 -52.97 12.41
C GLY A 394 -40.43 -53.52 13.00
N GLN A 395 -41.30 -52.66 13.56
CA GLN A 395 -42.63 -53.05 14.04
C GLN A 395 -43.58 -53.52 12.90
N ARG A 396 -43.40 -53.04 11.66
CA ARG A 396 -44.18 -53.46 10.47
C ARG A 396 -43.80 -54.83 9.91
N ARG A 397 -42.81 -55.50 10.51
CA ARG A 397 -42.44 -56.90 10.19
C ARG A 397 -43.64 -57.84 10.19
N GLY A 398 -44.68 -57.58 11.01
CA GLY A 398 -45.89 -58.40 11.08
C GLY A 398 -46.76 -58.39 9.82
N ASP A 399 -46.63 -57.38 8.96
CA ASP A 399 -47.51 -57.15 7.81
C ASP A 399 -47.05 -57.89 6.53
N LEU A 400 -45.90 -58.57 6.57
CA LEU A 400 -45.25 -59.22 5.42
C LEU A 400 -45.43 -60.75 5.40
N ASP A 401 -45.60 -61.33 4.20
CA ASP A 401 -45.71 -62.79 4.02
C ASP A 401 -44.33 -63.48 4.03
N TRP A 402 -43.87 -63.79 5.24
CA TRP A 402 -42.62 -64.53 5.47
C TRP A 402 -42.64 -65.98 4.97
N THR A 403 -43.79 -66.54 4.59
CA THR A 403 -43.83 -67.88 3.96
C THR A 403 -43.34 -67.86 2.52
N LYS A 404 -43.52 -66.73 1.83
CA LYS A 404 -42.95 -66.46 0.49
C LYS A 404 -41.55 -65.87 0.57
N ILE A 405 -41.36 -64.80 1.35
CA ILE A 405 -40.09 -64.05 1.44
C ILE A 405 -38.98 -64.96 2.01
N GLY A 406 -39.31 -65.79 3.00
CA GLY A 406 -38.35 -66.55 3.79
C GLY A 406 -37.83 -65.74 4.98
N ALA A 407 -37.76 -66.40 6.14
CA ALA A 407 -37.45 -65.76 7.41
C ALA A 407 -35.95 -65.87 7.76
N ASN A 408 -35.20 -64.76 7.69
CA ASN A 408 -33.85 -64.64 8.25
C ASN A 408 -33.82 -63.71 9.48
N PHE A 409 -34.74 -63.89 10.43
CA PHE A 409 -34.85 -63.03 11.63
C PHE A 409 -33.64 -63.07 12.58
N GLN A 410 -32.62 -63.88 12.28
CA GLN A 410 -31.35 -63.94 13.01
C GLN A 410 -30.24 -63.11 12.36
N GLY A 411 -30.48 -62.46 11.21
CA GLY A 411 -29.49 -61.64 10.51
C GLY A 411 -28.23 -62.41 10.11
N LYS A 412 -28.37 -63.70 9.78
CA LYS A 412 -27.22 -64.56 9.45
C LYS A 412 -26.80 -64.39 8.01
N ASP A 413 -25.49 -64.31 7.81
CA ASP A 413 -24.83 -64.17 6.51
C ASP A 413 -25.51 -63.11 5.62
N PRO A 414 -25.62 -61.85 6.07
CA PRO A 414 -26.26 -60.79 5.30
C PRO A 414 -25.52 -60.53 3.99
N ASP A 415 -26.29 -60.24 2.95
CA ASP A 415 -25.79 -59.65 1.72
C ASP A 415 -25.72 -58.12 1.88
N ASP A 416 -24.75 -57.50 1.21
CA ASP A 416 -24.72 -56.05 1.02
C ASP A 416 -25.82 -55.66 0.03
N LEU A 417 -26.92 -55.13 0.54
CA LEU A 417 -28.10 -54.82 -0.26
C LEU A 417 -27.94 -53.52 -1.06
N THR A 418 -26.97 -52.66 -0.73
CA THR A 418 -26.68 -51.40 -1.46
C THR A 418 -26.25 -51.64 -2.90
N MET A 419 -25.70 -52.83 -3.18
CA MET A 419 -25.38 -53.32 -4.52
C MET A 419 -26.60 -53.39 -5.47
N ILE A 420 -27.82 -53.41 -4.94
CA ILE A 420 -29.06 -53.29 -5.74
C ILE A 420 -29.38 -51.81 -5.93
N ASN A 421 -29.34 -51.33 -7.17
CA ASN A 421 -29.63 -49.95 -7.51
C ASN A 421 -31.01 -49.53 -6.99
N GLY A 422 -31.06 -48.42 -6.24
CA GLY A 422 -32.25 -47.93 -5.54
C GLY A 422 -32.28 -48.27 -4.04
N ILE A 423 -31.39 -49.12 -3.54
CA ILE A 423 -31.14 -49.31 -2.10
C ILE A 423 -29.95 -48.44 -1.70
N ASP A 424 -30.19 -47.52 -0.79
CA ASP A 424 -29.18 -46.74 -0.07
C ASP A 424 -28.96 -47.34 1.34
N GLU A 425 -27.89 -46.97 2.06
CA GLU A 425 -27.59 -47.51 3.40
C GLU A 425 -28.78 -47.42 4.37
N LEU A 426 -29.55 -46.33 4.32
CA LEU A 426 -30.71 -46.15 5.19
C LEU A 426 -31.85 -47.09 4.78
N THR A 427 -32.07 -47.29 3.49
CA THR A 427 -33.01 -48.27 2.94
C THR A 427 -32.58 -49.71 3.29
N GLU A 428 -31.28 -50.02 3.29
CA GLU A 428 -30.75 -51.30 3.79
C GLU A 428 -30.97 -51.45 5.30
N LYS A 429 -30.60 -50.46 6.13
CA LYS A 429 -30.86 -50.46 7.58
C LYS A 429 -32.35 -50.70 7.87
N LYS A 430 -33.26 -50.10 7.07
CA LYS A 430 -34.71 -50.33 7.13
C LYS A 430 -35.13 -51.75 6.71
N LEU A 431 -34.55 -52.31 5.64
CA LEU A 431 -34.79 -53.70 5.20
C LEU A 431 -34.34 -54.72 6.27
N ASN A 432 -33.13 -54.53 6.81
CA ASN A 432 -32.57 -55.31 7.90
C ASN A 432 -33.47 -55.21 9.16
N SER A 433 -34.02 -54.02 9.44
CA SER A 433 -34.99 -53.81 10.52
C SER A 433 -36.31 -54.56 10.28
N LEU A 434 -36.84 -54.60 9.05
CA LEU A 434 -37.96 -55.48 8.69
C LEU A 434 -37.62 -56.96 8.81
N GLY A 435 -36.37 -57.36 8.58
CA GLY A 435 -35.89 -58.75 8.62
C GLY A 435 -35.51 -59.33 7.26
N ILE A 436 -35.30 -58.47 6.26
CA ILE A 436 -34.79 -58.80 4.92
C ILE A 436 -33.30 -58.44 4.91
N PHE A 437 -32.45 -59.46 4.85
CA PHE A 437 -30.99 -59.36 4.95
C PHE A 437 -30.24 -59.92 3.73
N THR A 438 -30.93 -60.59 2.79
CA THR A 438 -30.28 -61.28 1.68
C THR A 438 -30.94 -61.02 0.33
N TYR A 439 -30.14 -61.09 -0.73
CA TYR A 439 -30.60 -61.15 -2.10
C TYR A 439 -31.57 -62.33 -2.31
N GLU A 440 -31.40 -63.44 -1.59
CA GLU A 440 -32.33 -64.57 -1.67
C GLU A 440 -33.75 -64.16 -1.24
N GLN A 441 -33.90 -63.38 -0.16
CA GLN A 441 -35.21 -62.88 0.26
C GLN A 441 -35.81 -61.91 -0.78
N ILE A 442 -35.01 -60.99 -1.34
CA ILE A 442 -35.46 -60.02 -2.35
C ILE A 442 -35.82 -60.69 -3.69
N SER A 443 -35.08 -61.73 -4.10
CA SER A 443 -35.33 -62.49 -5.33
C SER A 443 -36.70 -63.19 -5.39
N ARG A 444 -37.37 -63.32 -4.24
CA ARG A 444 -38.68 -63.97 -4.07
C ARG A 444 -39.86 -63.00 -4.05
N PHE A 445 -39.61 -61.69 -4.21
CA PHE A 445 -40.67 -60.68 -4.21
C PHE A 445 -41.55 -60.79 -5.47
N ASP A 446 -42.82 -61.16 -5.29
CA ASP A 446 -43.87 -60.88 -6.28
C ASP A 446 -44.34 -59.41 -6.20
N SER A 447 -45.28 -58.99 -7.07
CA SER A 447 -45.73 -57.59 -7.14
C SER A 447 -46.44 -57.13 -5.85
N GLU A 448 -47.25 -58.00 -5.24
CA GLU A 448 -47.92 -57.72 -3.97
C GLU A 448 -46.88 -57.58 -2.84
N ILE A 449 -45.88 -58.46 -2.76
CA ILE A 449 -44.76 -58.31 -1.82
C ILE A 449 -43.99 -57.02 -2.08
N SER A 450 -43.64 -56.73 -3.33
CA SER A 450 -42.86 -55.56 -3.72
C SER A 450 -43.52 -54.27 -3.23
N LYS A 451 -44.85 -54.18 -3.40
CA LYS A 451 -45.68 -53.09 -2.88
C LYS A 451 -45.75 -53.07 -1.35
N MET A 452 -46.04 -54.21 -0.70
CA MET A 452 -46.11 -54.27 0.77
C MET A 452 -44.76 -53.90 1.44
N VAL A 453 -43.64 -54.31 0.85
CA VAL A 453 -42.29 -53.92 1.30
C VAL A 453 -42.03 -52.43 1.05
N ASN A 454 -42.40 -51.91 -0.12
CA ASN A 454 -42.29 -50.48 -0.43
C ASN A 454 -43.01 -49.59 0.61
N ASP A 455 -44.26 -49.96 0.94
CA ASP A 455 -45.10 -49.24 1.90
C ASP A 455 -44.59 -49.45 3.35
N SER A 456 -44.07 -50.64 3.67
CA SER A 456 -43.46 -50.94 4.97
C SER A 456 -42.18 -50.13 5.23
N LEU A 457 -41.38 -49.86 4.20
CA LEU A 457 -40.13 -49.08 4.27
C LEU A 457 -40.35 -47.55 4.32
N GLU A 458 -41.60 -47.07 4.24
CA GLU A 458 -41.94 -45.65 4.05
C GLU A 458 -41.27 -45.04 2.79
N LEU A 459 -41.27 -45.77 1.68
CA LEU A 459 -40.73 -45.31 0.38
C LEU A 459 -41.82 -44.65 -0.48
N LEU A 460 -41.39 -43.90 -1.52
CA LEU A 460 -42.31 -43.41 -2.55
C LEU A 460 -43.00 -44.60 -3.24
N PRO A 461 -44.31 -44.52 -3.56
CA PRO A 461 -45.04 -45.61 -4.20
C PRO A 461 -44.36 -46.08 -5.49
N GLY A 462 -44.10 -47.38 -5.59
CA GLY A 462 -43.52 -48.01 -6.78
C GLY A 462 -42.00 -48.20 -6.77
N LYS A 463 -41.21 -47.56 -5.88
CA LYS A 463 -39.73 -47.58 -5.91
C LYS A 463 -39.15 -48.99 -6.05
N VAL A 464 -39.68 -49.98 -5.31
CA VAL A 464 -39.21 -51.39 -5.37
C VAL A 464 -39.40 -52.04 -6.75
N GLU A 465 -40.50 -51.72 -7.44
CA GLU A 465 -40.83 -52.25 -8.77
C GLU A 465 -40.14 -51.45 -9.89
N ASP A 466 -40.10 -50.12 -9.80
CA ASP A 466 -39.45 -49.22 -10.77
C ASP A 466 -37.95 -49.48 -10.88
N PHE A 467 -37.29 -49.69 -9.73
CA PHE A 467 -35.88 -50.11 -9.67
C PHE A 467 -35.69 -51.64 -9.82
N VAL A 468 -36.78 -52.39 -10.00
CA VAL A 468 -36.78 -53.81 -10.39
C VAL A 468 -35.94 -54.71 -9.47
N TRP A 469 -35.98 -54.45 -8.16
CA TRP A 469 -35.07 -55.06 -7.17
C TRP A 469 -35.01 -56.59 -7.24
N THR A 470 -36.15 -57.26 -7.45
CA THR A 470 -36.25 -58.72 -7.59
C THR A 470 -35.29 -59.28 -8.64
N LYS A 471 -35.16 -58.61 -9.81
CA LYS A 471 -34.29 -59.08 -10.90
C LYS A 471 -32.83 -58.80 -10.62
N GLN A 472 -32.51 -57.65 -10.04
CA GLN A 472 -31.14 -57.32 -9.61
C GLN A 472 -30.64 -58.34 -8.56
N ALA A 473 -31.48 -58.69 -7.58
CA ALA A 473 -31.17 -59.69 -6.57
C ALA A 473 -30.88 -61.08 -7.17
N ILE A 474 -31.65 -61.52 -8.16
CA ILE A 474 -31.38 -62.78 -8.89
C ILE A 474 -29.99 -62.74 -9.54
N THR A 475 -29.66 -61.66 -10.25
CA THR A 475 -28.33 -61.50 -10.88
C THR A 475 -27.19 -61.45 -9.86
N MET A 476 -27.39 -60.86 -8.67
CA MET A 476 -26.37 -60.85 -7.62
C MET A 476 -26.13 -62.24 -7.01
N LEU A 477 -27.16 -63.10 -6.92
CA LEU A 477 -27.00 -64.51 -6.52
C LEU A 477 -26.22 -65.30 -7.58
N GLU A 478 -26.51 -65.08 -8.87
CA GLU A 478 -25.75 -65.68 -9.98
C GLU A 478 -24.27 -65.25 -9.95
N LEU A 479 -23.98 -63.98 -9.68
CA LEU A 479 -22.62 -63.44 -9.57
C LEU A 479 -21.88 -63.97 -8.32
N LYS A 480 -22.53 -64.04 -7.15
CA LYS A 480 -21.93 -64.65 -5.94
C LYS A 480 -21.61 -66.14 -6.11
N GLY A 481 -22.23 -66.83 -7.06
CA GLY A 481 -21.84 -68.18 -7.48
C GLY A 481 -20.46 -68.27 -8.16
N VAL A 482 -19.96 -67.16 -8.71
CA VAL A 482 -18.66 -67.05 -9.41
C VAL A 482 -17.57 -66.46 -8.50
N ASP A 483 -17.93 -65.50 -7.63
CA ASP A 483 -16.99 -64.61 -6.93
C ASP A 483 -16.27 -65.21 -5.69
N LYS A 484 -16.15 -66.54 -5.62
CA LYS A 484 -15.21 -67.20 -4.66
C LYS A 484 -13.74 -67.07 -5.06
N SER A 485 -13.47 -66.51 -6.24
CA SER A 485 -12.15 -66.03 -6.64
C SER A 485 -12.03 -64.54 -6.33
N SER A 486 -10.93 -64.15 -5.67
CA SER A 486 -10.36 -62.79 -5.68
C SER A 486 -11.27 -61.61 -5.33
N ARG A 487 -11.38 -61.28 -4.03
CA ARG A 487 -11.79 -59.92 -3.62
C ARG A 487 -11.22 -59.50 -2.26
N LYS A 488 -10.49 -58.36 -2.24
CA LYS A 488 -10.41 -57.43 -1.11
C LYS A 488 -9.81 -56.09 -1.58
N MET A 489 -10.68 -55.10 -1.73
CA MET A 489 -10.39 -53.68 -1.57
C MET A 489 -11.56 -53.11 -0.75
N GLU A 490 -11.30 -52.08 0.03
CA GLU A 490 -12.27 -51.36 0.87
C GLU A 490 -12.23 -49.88 0.46
N ASP A 491 -13.33 -49.18 0.67
CA ASP A 491 -13.58 -47.85 0.12
C ASP A 491 -12.86 -46.71 0.86
N ASP A 492 -12.68 -45.59 0.14
CA ASP A 492 -13.45 -44.35 0.36
C ASP A 492 -12.66 -43.10 -0.10
N ASP A 493 -13.41 -42.07 -0.54
CA ASP A 493 -13.20 -40.66 -0.95
C ASP A 493 -11.88 -40.19 -1.59
N SER A 494 -10.77 -40.91 -1.41
CA SER A 494 -9.51 -40.72 -2.12
C SER A 494 -9.59 -40.97 -3.63
N VAL A 495 -10.72 -41.46 -4.14
CA VAL A 495 -10.89 -42.08 -5.46
C VAL A 495 -10.40 -41.18 -6.60
N ILE A 496 -10.79 -39.90 -6.66
CA ILE A 496 -10.36 -39.01 -7.75
C ILE A 496 -8.85 -38.74 -7.69
N ALA A 497 -8.30 -38.45 -6.51
CA ALA A 497 -6.88 -38.17 -6.33
C ALA A 497 -6.00 -39.41 -6.60
N ASN A 498 -6.43 -40.59 -6.14
CA ASN A 498 -5.72 -41.86 -6.36
C ASN A 498 -5.85 -42.36 -7.81
N LEU A 499 -7.00 -42.17 -8.49
CA LEU A 499 -7.12 -42.46 -9.92
C LEU A 499 -6.16 -41.60 -10.74
N SER A 500 -6.06 -40.30 -10.47
CA SER A 500 -5.08 -39.44 -11.13
C SER A 500 -3.64 -39.79 -10.75
N ALA A 501 -3.34 -40.12 -9.49
CA ALA A 501 -2.01 -40.55 -9.07
C ALA A 501 -1.55 -41.87 -9.72
N ALA A 502 -2.49 -42.79 -9.97
CA ALA A 502 -2.26 -44.04 -10.72
C ALA A 502 -2.03 -43.80 -12.23
N GLN A 503 -2.53 -42.69 -12.79
CA GLN A 503 -2.31 -42.28 -14.18
C GLN A 503 -0.96 -41.57 -14.41
N ILE A 504 -0.23 -41.19 -13.36
CA ILE A 504 1.10 -40.59 -13.48
C ILE A 504 2.07 -41.61 -14.08
N LYS A 505 2.73 -41.27 -15.20
CA LYS A 505 3.69 -42.14 -15.91
C LYS A 505 5.03 -42.22 -15.17
N TRP A 506 5.07 -42.89 -14.02
CA TRP A 506 6.25 -43.03 -13.16
C TRP A 506 7.49 -43.60 -13.88
N ALA A 507 7.31 -44.42 -14.91
CA ALA A 507 8.41 -44.93 -15.74
C ALA A 507 9.06 -43.86 -16.64
N GLN A 508 8.34 -42.78 -16.96
CA GLN A 508 8.80 -41.67 -17.80
C GLN A 508 9.46 -40.56 -16.96
N ILE A 509 8.81 -40.13 -15.88
CA ILE A 509 9.36 -39.10 -14.99
C ILE A 509 10.46 -39.63 -14.06
N GLY A 510 10.45 -40.93 -13.77
CA GLY A 510 11.44 -41.57 -12.90
C GLY A 510 11.22 -41.30 -11.40
N LYS A 511 12.14 -41.84 -10.59
CA LYS A 511 12.16 -41.66 -9.13
C LYS A 511 13.38 -40.85 -8.73
N ALA A 512 13.23 -39.94 -7.77
CA ALA A 512 14.34 -39.13 -7.25
C ALA A 512 15.48 -39.96 -6.60
N GLY A 513 15.17 -41.15 -6.07
CA GLY A 513 16.12 -41.94 -5.29
C GLY A 513 16.53 -41.22 -4.00
N ASP A 514 17.77 -41.45 -3.55
CA ASP A 514 18.36 -40.79 -2.37
C ASP A 514 18.87 -39.36 -2.67
N ARG A 515 18.55 -38.81 -3.85
CA ARG A 515 18.99 -37.48 -4.27
C ARG A 515 18.32 -36.41 -3.42
N LYS A 516 19.11 -35.43 -2.95
CA LYS A 516 18.62 -34.27 -2.20
C LYS A 516 17.48 -33.61 -3.00
N SER A 517 16.37 -33.31 -2.33
CA SER A 517 15.20 -32.70 -2.98
C SER A 517 15.50 -31.26 -3.39
N ASP A 518 15.11 -30.91 -4.62
CA ASP A 518 15.18 -29.55 -5.14
C ASP A 518 14.09 -28.66 -4.52
N ASP A 519 14.24 -27.33 -4.63
CA ASP A 519 13.24 -26.37 -4.17
C ASP A 519 12.27 -26.01 -5.31
N LEU A 520 11.18 -26.76 -5.40
CA LEU A 520 10.22 -26.75 -6.51
C LEU A 520 9.44 -25.43 -6.60
N THR A 521 9.44 -24.63 -5.54
CA THR A 521 8.99 -23.23 -5.43
C THR A 521 9.69 -22.28 -6.41
N LEU A 522 10.84 -22.66 -6.98
CA LEU A 522 11.47 -21.92 -8.08
C LEU A 522 10.70 -22.04 -9.41
N ILE A 523 9.72 -22.95 -9.52
CA ILE A 523 8.79 -23.04 -10.65
C ILE A 523 7.59 -22.12 -10.37
N LYS A 524 7.32 -21.16 -11.26
CA LYS A 524 6.19 -20.23 -11.12
C LYS A 524 4.87 -20.97 -11.02
N GLY A 525 4.11 -20.65 -9.97
CA GLY A 525 2.83 -21.30 -9.65
C GLY A 525 2.93 -22.53 -8.72
N VAL A 526 4.14 -22.91 -8.28
CA VAL A 526 4.34 -23.84 -7.16
C VAL A 526 4.57 -23.04 -5.87
N ASP A 527 3.57 -23.01 -5.00
CA ASP A 527 3.69 -22.47 -3.64
C ASP A 527 4.25 -23.53 -2.65
N ALA A 528 4.50 -23.11 -1.40
CA ALA A 528 5.07 -23.99 -0.37
C ALA A 528 4.15 -25.16 0.06
N GLU A 529 2.85 -25.09 -0.22
CA GLU A 529 1.90 -26.19 0.05
C GLU A 529 1.86 -27.18 -1.12
N THR A 530 1.79 -26.66 -2.35
CA THR A 530 1.92 -27.41 -3.60
C THR A 530 3.25 -28.17 -3.64
N GLN A 531 4.35 -27.54 -3.20
CA GLN A 531 5.64 -28.20 -2.99
C GLN A 531 5.54 -29.38 -1.99
N LYS A 532 4.84 -29.22 -0.86
CA LYS A 532 4.65 -30.33 0.10
C LYS A 532 3.85 -31.48 -0.53
N LYS A 533 2.76 -31.17 -1.23
CA LYS A 533 1.91 -32.16 -1.93
C LYS A 533 2.70 -32.93 -3.01
N LEU A 534 3.48 -32.24 -3.85
CA LEU A 534 4.43 -32.87 -4.80
C LEU A 534 5.43 -33.79 -4.08
N LYS A 535 6.02 -33.32 -2.99
CA LYS A 535 7.01 -34.09 -2.21
C LYS A 535 6.41 -35.28 -1.46
N VAL A 536 5.10 -35.27 -1.17
CA VAL A 536 4.33 -36.44 -0.69
C VAL A 536 4.08 -37.44 -1.83
N LEU A 537 3.62 -36.98 -3.00
CA LEU A 537 3.45 -37.83 -4.20
C LEU A 537 4.76 -38.48 -4.68
N GLY A 538 5.93 -37.98 -4.27
CA GLY A 538 7.24 -38.52 -4.65
C GLY A 538 7.91 -37.79 -5.82
N ILE A 539 7.37 -36.62 -6.19
CA ILE A 539 7.98 -35.69 -7.14
C ILE A 539 8.81 -34.69 -6.32
N ARG A 540 10.13 -34.79 -6.41
CA ARG A 540 11.08 -34.11 -5.51
C ARG A 540 12.20 -33.36 -6.22
N THR A 541 12.31 -33.49 -7.55
CA THR A 541 13.36 -32.84 -8.35
C THR A 541 12.81 -32.17 -9.61
N PHE A 542 13.53 -31.17 -10.11
CA PHE A 542 13.27 -30.55 -11.42
C PHE A 542 13.39 -31.59 -12.54
N ASP A 543 14.30 -32.56 -12.44
CA ASP A 543 14.46 -33.63 -13.41
C ASP A 543 13.17 -34.43 -13.63
N GLN A 544 12.43 -34.78 -12.57
CA GLN A 544 11.13 -35.47 -12.68
C GLN A 544 10.08 -34.60 -13.39
N ILE A 545 9.97 -33.32 -13.03
CA ILE A 545 8.99 -32.40 -13.64
C ILE A 545 9.36 -32.11 -15.10
N SER A 546 10.64 -31.99 -15.42
CA SER A 546 11.16 -31.74 -16.77
C SER A 546 10.81 -32.83 -17.80
N ARG A 547 10.43 -34.03 -17.32
CA ARG A 547 10.10 -35.22 -18.13
C ARG A 547 8.60 -35.46 -18.29
N MET A 548 7.74 -34.65 -17.68
CA MET A 548 6.29 -34.77 -17.83
C MET A 548 5.87 -34.45 -19.27
N ASP A 549 5.04 -35.32 -19.86
CA ASP A 549 4.24 -34.99 -21.05
C ASP A 549 2.90 -34.38 -20.62
N LYS A 550 2.08 -33.97 -21.59
CA LYS A 550 0.78 -33.33 -21.32
C LYS A 550 -0.16 -34.22 -20.48
N GLU A 551 -0.13 -35.53 -20.71
CA GLU A 551 -0.96 -36.50 -19.97
C GLU A 551 -0.46 -36.66 -18.52
N THR A 552 0.85 -36.80 -18.31
CA THR A 552 1.43 -36.88 -16.94
C THR A 552 1.27 -35.55 -16.19
N ALA A 553 1.40 -34.41 -16.87
CA ALA A 553 1.17 -33.10 -16.29
C ALA A 553 -0.28 -32.95 -15.80
N GLU A 554 -1.27 -33.44 -16.55
CA GLU A 554 -2.67 -33.41 -16.15
C GLU A 554 -2.99 -34.42 -15.03
N ALA A 555 -2.38 -35.61 -15.06
CA ALA A 555 -2.47 -36.59 -13.97
C ALA A 555 -1.89 -36.04 -12.65
N VAL A 556 -0.77 -35.31 -12.71
CA VAL A 556 -0.22 -34.58 -11.55
C VAL A 556 -1.13 -33.42 -11.15
N ASN A 557 -1.72 -32.69 -12.09
CA ASN A 557 -2.67 -31.62 -11.81
C ASN A 557 -3.88 -32.12 -11.00
N GLY A 558 -4.46 -33.25 -11.41
CA GLY A 558 -5.55 -33.93 -10.69
C GLY A 558 -5.12 -34.47 -9.32
N ALA A 559 -3.98 -35.16 -9.23
CA ALA A 559 -3.45 -35.70 -7.98
C ALA A 559 -3.07 -34.64 -6.93
N LEU A 560 -2.88 -33.37 -7.36
CA LEU A 560 -2.65 -32.22 -6.47
C LEU A 560 -3.93 -31.47 -6.08
N GLY A 561 -5.09 -31.82 -6.66
CA GLY A 561 -6.36 -31.09 -6.48
C GLY A 561 -6.38 -29.70 -7.13
N LEU A 562 -5.60 -29.49 -8.21
CA LEU A 562 -5.49 -28.18 -8.87
C LEU A 562 -6.54 -28.01 -9.98
N VAL A 563 -6.89 -26.75 -10.27
CA VAL A 563 -7.77 -26.37 -11.38
C VAL A 563 -7.26 -26.98 -12.71
N PRO A 564 -8.11 -27.61 -13.54
CA PRO A 564 -7.69 -28.31 -14.75
C PRO A 564 -6.76 -27.52 -15.67
N GLY A 565 -5.67 -28.17 -16.07
CA GLY A 565 -4.62 -27.64 -16.90
C GLY A 565 -3.66 -26.65 -16.23
N ARG A 566 -3.71 -26.38 -14.92
CA ARG A 566 -2.79 -25.42 -14.26
C ARG A 566 -1.31 -25.80 -14.46
N VAL A 567 -0.92 -27.06 -14.26
CA VAL A 567 0.46 -27.55 -14.47
C VAL A 567 0.92 -27.31 -15.92
N THR A 568 0.06 -27.60 -16.89
CA THR A 568 0.33 -27.45 -18.33
C THR A 568 0.35 -25.97 -18.77
N LYS A 569 -0.63 -25.16 -18.33
CA LYS A 569 -0.73 -23.72 -18.65
C LYS A 569 0.42 -22.91 -18.05
N MET A 570 0.86 -23.28 -16.84
CA MET A 570 2.03 -22.68 -16.16
C MET A 570 3.37 -23.24 -16.69
N MET A 571 3.36 -24.12 -17.70
CA MET A 571 4.57 -24.64 -18.36
C MET A 571 5.61 -25.21 -17.37
N TRP A 572 5.14 -25.90 -16.31
CA TRP A 572 6.04 -26.48 -15.29
C TRP A 572 7.13 -27.39 -15.87
N PRO A 573 6.88 -28.24 -16.90
CA PRO A 573 7.93 -29.06 -17.50
C PRO A 573 9.00 -28.21 -18.19
N GLU A 574 8.64 -27.11 -18.85
CA GLU A 574 9.57 -26.20 -19.54
C GLU A 574 10.40 -25.36 -18.57
N GLN A 575 9.78 -24.87 -17.50
CA GLN A 575 10.49 -24.23 -16.39
C GLN A 575 11.49 -25.20 -15.75
N ALA A 576 11.06 -26.43 -15.45
CA ALA A 576 11.91 -27.46 -14.87
C ALA A 576 13.04 -27.92 -15.83
N LYS A 577 12.82 -27.98 -17.15
CA LYS A 577 13.87 -28.21 -18.18
C LYS A 577 14.94 -27.11 -18.18
N THR A 578 14.64 -25.93 -17.66
CA THR A 578 15.55 -24.80 -17.56
C THR A 578 16.30 -24.82 -16.22
N LEU A 579 15.58 -25.06 -15.11
CA LEU A 579 16.16 -25.18 -13.76
C LEU A 579 17.02 -26.44 -13.59
N ASN A 580 16.81 -27.51 -14.38
CA ASN A 580 17.65 -28.72 -14.41
C ASN A 580 18.89 -28.59 -15.32
N LYS A 581 19.26 -27.36 -15.75
CA LYS A 581 20.42 -27.05 -16.59
C LYS A 581 21.35 -25.96 -16.03
N GLY A 582 20.96 -25.31 -14.93
CA GLY A 582 21.83 -24.48 -14.10
C GLY A 582 22.40 -25.30 -12.95
#